data_AF-A0A4Q6XZ47-F1
#
_entry.id   AF-A0A4Q6XZ47-F1
#
_cell.length_a   1.000
_cell.length_b   1.000
_cell.length_c   1.000
_cell.angle_alpha   90.00
_cell.angle_beta   90.00
_cell.angle_gamma   90.00
#
_symmetry.space_group_name_H-M   'P 1'
#
loop_
_entity.id
_entity.type
_entity.pdbx_description
1 polymer ?
#
loop_
_entity_poly.entity_id
_entity_poly.type
_entity_poly.pdbx_seq_one_letter_code
_entity_poly.pdbx_strand_id
1 'polypeptide(L)'
;MKKVFLSLLAASFVAIGAQEANAQARYRTALGLGIDVGDGPTLVGPQIKHFFDGANAGNAQVLFGDDVTVLGVDYSYNQAIAGTNGLNWYVGVGPQLAFVDGGRWWYDNRDGDRTFFALRPAAGLEFKIPSAPLAFHFDWKPWWNLTHNSNFEPARFTLGFKFTLK
;
A
#
# COMPACT_ATOMS: atom_id res chain seq x y z
N MET A 1 -11.45 2.72 41.45
CA MET A 1 -12.18 3.19 40.24
C MET A 1 -11.31 3.21 38.97
N LYS A 2 -10.06 3.73 39.00
CA LYS A 2 -9.19 3.79 37.80
C LYS A 2 -8.85 2.42 37.15
N LYS A 3 -8.73 1.35 37.95
CA LYS A 3 -8.37 0.00 37.45
C LYS A 3 -9.53 -0.74 36.74
N VAL A 4 -10.78 -0.41 37.11
CA VAL A 4 -11.99 -0.98 36.48
C VAL A 4 -12.20 -0.37 35.09
N PHE A 5 -11.86 0.92 34.94
CA PHE A 5 -11.93 1.62 33.66
C PHE A 5 -10.94 1.06 32.62
N LEU A 6 -9.72 0.72 33.03
CA LEU A 6 -8.73 0.06 32.17
C LEU A 6 -9.17 -1.33 31.72
N SER A 7 -9.86 -2.07 32.60
CA SER A 7 -10.35 -3.43 32.32
C SER A 7 -11.53 -3.42 31.35
N LEU A 8 -12.41 -2.42 31.47
CA LEU A 8 -13.52 -2.16 30.53
C LEU A 8 -13.02 -1.69 29.16
N LEU A 9 -11.96 -0.85 29.13
CA LEU A 9 -11.33 -0.41 27.89
C LEU A 9 -10.65 -1.59 27.17
N ALA A 10 -9.93 -2.44 27.90
CA ALA A 10 -9.33 -3.66 27.34
C ALA A 10 -10.40 -4.65 26.83
N ALA A 11 -11.52 -4.82 27.54
CA ALA A 11 -12.65 -5.64 27.09
C ALA A 11 -13.34 -5.07 25.83
N SER A 12 -13.37 -3.74 25.67
CA SER A 12 -13.90 -3.09 24.46
C SER A 12 -13.03 -3.35 23.22
N PHE A 13 -11.71 -3.48 23.38
CA PHE A 13 -10.82 -3.89 22.27
C PHE A 13 -11.00 -5.36 21.86
N VAL A 14 -11.37 -6.24 22.80
CA VAL A 14 -11.62 -7.67 22.52
C VAL A 14 -12.99 -7.89 21.87
N ALA A 15 -14.01 -7.10 22.25
CA ALA A 15 -15.36 -7.23 21.70
C ALA A 15 -15.49 -6.76 20.23
N ILE A 16 -14.59 -5.88 19.76
CA ILE A 16 -14.54 -5.45 18.34
C ILE A 16 -13.95 -6.57 17.45
N GLY A 17 -13.24 -7.55 18.02
CA GLY A 17 -12.63 -8.66 17.27
C GLY A 17 -13.55 -9.84 16.94
N ALA A 18 -14.79 -9.86 17.44
CA ALA A 18 -15.66 -11.04 17.38
C ALA A 18 -16.86 -10.92 16.43
N GLN A 19 -16.95 -9.85 15.63
CA GLN A 19 -18.08 -9.65 14.72
C GLN A 19 -17.68 -9.86 13.25
N GLU A 20 -18.34 -10.85 12.64
CA GLU A 20 -18.52 -11.09 11.20
C GLU A 20 -17.32 -11.71 10.45
N ALA A 21 -17.14 -13.02 10.62
CA ALA A 21 -16.55 -13.90 9.60
C ALA A 21 -17.54 -14.13 8.42
N ASN A 22 -18.21 -13.06 7.97
CA ASN A 22 -18.99 -13.08 6.75
C ASN A 22 -18.04 -12.62 5.63
N ALA A 23 -17.67 -13.55 4.76
CA ALA A 23 -16.82 -13.34 3.61
C ALA A 23 -17.40 -12.26 2.68
N GLN A 24 -17.17 -10.99 3.00
CA GLN A 24 -17.53 -9.87 2.14
C GLN A 24 -16.63 -9.88 0.91
N ALA A 25 -17.11 -10.50 -0.18
CA ALA A 25 -16.68 -10.32 -1.58
C ALA A 25 -15.20 -9.97 -1.81
N ARG A 26 -14.27 -10.68 -1.17
CA ARG A 26 -12.84 -10.44 -1.32
C ARG A 26 -12.26 -11.35 -2.40
N TYR A 27 -11.39 -10.79 -3.22
CA TYR A 27 -10.65 -11.56 -4.22
C TYR A 27 -9.39 -12.17 -3.60
N ARG A 28 -8.89 -13.26 -4.17
CA ARG A 28 -7.62 -13.84 -3.72
C ARG A 28 -6.42 -13.17 -4.37
N THR A 29 -6.47 -12.98 -5.69
CA THR A 29 -5.41 -12.32 -6.45
C THR A 29 -6.01 -11.21 -7.32
N ALA A 30 -5.30 -10.11 -7.49
CA ALA A 30 -5.64 -9.11 -8.49
C ALA A 30 -4.40 -8.60 -9.20
N LEU A 31 -4.55 -8.34 -10.49
CA LEU A 31 -3.52 -7.76 -11.36
C LEU A 31 -3.98 -6.36 -11.75
N GLY A 32 -3.08 -5.40 -11.83
CA GLY A 32 -3.48 -4.04 -12.10
C GLY A 32 -2.36 -3.11 -12.47
N LEU A 33 -2.72 -1.84 -12.54
CA LEU A 33 -1.84 -0.72 -12.75
C LEU A 33 -1.77 0.08 -11.44
N GLY A 34 -0.55 0.42 -11.00
CA GLY A 34 -0.28 1.34 -9.90
C GLY A 34 0.28 2.65 -10.43
N ILE A 35 -0.11 3.74 -9.80
CA ILE A 35 0.29 5.11 -10.10
C ILE A 35 0.76 5.73 -8.79
N ASP A 36 2.02 6.09 -8.68
CA ASP A 36 2.63 6.74 -7.51
C ASP A 36 2.91 8.20 -7.84
N VAL A 37 2.32 9.10 -7.07
CA VAL A 37 2.22 10.55 -7.33
C VAL A 37 2.48 11.36 -6.06
N GLY A 38 2.63 12.66 -6.23
CA GLY A 38 2.97 13.60 -5.16
C GLY A 38 4.28 14.29 -5.47
N ASP A 39 5.05 14.63 -4.43
CA ASP A 39 6.36 15.25 -4.61
C ASP A 39 7.34 14.27 -5.27
N GLY A 40 8.13 14.77 -6.23
CA GLY A 40 9.01 13.95 -7.06
C GLY A 40 8.34 13.39 -8.33
N PRO A 41 8.89 12.31 -8.92
CA PRO A 41 8.43 11.80 -10.20
C PRO A 41 7.07 11.10 -10.07
N THR A 42 6.24 11.24 -11.09
CA THR A 42 5.08 10.35 -11.26
C THR A 42 5.57 9.02 -11.81
N LEU A 43 5.24 7.92 -11.12
CA LEU A 43 5.65 6.58 -11.52
C LEU A 43 4.42 5.74 -11.84
N VAL A 44 4.46 4.98 -12.92
CA VAL A 44 3.32 4.16 -13.37
C VAL A 44 3.80 2.79 -13.79
N GLY A 45 3.05 1.73 -13.45
CA GLY A 45 3.37 0.41 -13.96
C GLY A 45 2.51 -0.71 -13.38
N PRO A 46 2.80 -1.96 -13.76
CA PRO A 46 2.04 -3.11 -13.31
C PRO A 46 2.21 -3.39 -11.82
N GLN A 47 1.15 -3.91 -11.22
CA GLN A 47 1.12 -4.43 -9.85
C GLN A 47 0.32 -5.73 -9.76
N ILE A 48 0.66 -6.54 -8.77
CA ILE A 48 -0.08 -7.75 -8.38
C ILE A 48 -0.28 -7.74 -6.86
N LYS A 49 -1.52 -7.93 -6.43
CA LYS A 49 -1.86 -8.11 -5.01
C LYS A 49 -2.40 -9.51 -4.78
N HIS A 50 -1.92 -10.18 -3.75
CA HIS A 50 -2.34 -11.52 -3.35
C HIS A 50 -2.65 -11.57 -1.86
N PHE A 51 -3.87 -12.01 -1.51
CA PHE A 51 -4.28 -12.28 -0.14
C PHE A 51 -3.84 -13.68 0.27
N PHE A 52 -3.01 -13.77 1.32
CA PHE A 52 -2.56 -15.02 1.91
C PHE A 52 -3.64 -15.64 2.80
N ASP A 53 -4.43 -14.79 3.43
CA ASP A 53 -5.58 -15.13 4.27
C ASP A 53 -6.64 -14.01 4.20
N GLY A 54 -7.60 -14.00 5.13
CA GLY A 54 -8.70 -13.03 5.14
C GLY A 54 -8.29 -11.56 5.34
N ALA A 55 -7.11 -11.30 5.93
CA ALA A 55 -6.67 -9.95 6.27
C ALA A 55 -5.30 -9.58 5.69
N ASN A 56 -4.43 -10.56 5.48
CA ASN A 56 -3.03 -10.33 5.15
C ASN A 56 -2.80 -10.49 3.64
N ALA A 57 -2.16 -9.49 3.03
CA ALA A 57 -1.86 -9.49 1.60
C ALA A 57 -0.46 -8.97 1.29
N GLY A 58 0.15 -9.57 0.26
CA GLY A 58 1.34 -9.06 -0.40
C GLY A 58 0.97 -8.28 -1.65
N ASN A 59 1.67 -7.19 -1.93
CA ASN A 59 1.58 -6.43 -3.17
C ASN A 59 2.97 -6.31 -3.80
N ALA A 60 3.15 -6.70 -5.05
CA ALA A 60 4.39 -6.50 -5.80
C ALA A 60 4.12 -5.57 -6.98
N GLN A 61 5.07 -4.69 -7.28
CA GLN A 61 4.92 -3.70 -8.35
C GLN A 61 6.25 -3.39 -9.03
N VAL A 62 6.17 -3.08 -10.32
CA VAL A 62 7.25 -2.46 -11.08
C VAL A 62 6.69 -1.17 -11.64
N LEU A 63 7.26 -0.03 -11.26
CA LEU A 63 6.83 1.29 -11.71
C LEU A 63 7.92 1.93 -12.55
N PHE A 64 7.50 2.71 -13.54
CA PHE A 64 8.39 3.41 -14.46
C PHE A 64 8.11 4.91 -14.40
N GLY A 65 9.17 5.71 -14.46
CA GLY A 65 9.12 7.15 -14.69
C GLY A 65 10.27 7.56 -15.60
N ASP A 66 10.47 8.86 -15.76
CA ASP A 66 11.59 9.38 -16.55
C ASP A 66 12.92 8.91 -15.93
N ASP A 67 13.69 8.14 -16.71
CA ASP A 67 15.00 7.61 -16.35
C ASP A 67 15.04 6.79 -15.04
N VAL A 68 13.89 6.29 -14.58
CA VAL A 68 13.79 5.49 -13.36
C VAL A 68 12.87 4.28 -13.52
N THR A 69 13.36 3.14 -13.02
CA THR A 69 12.54 1.96 -12.73
C THR A 69 12.50 1.71 -11.23
N VAL A 70 11.32 1.49 -10.66
CA VAL A 70 11.13 1.17 -9.25
C VAL A 70 10.55 -0.24 -9.10
N LEU A 71 11.25 -1.11 -8.38
CA LEU A 71 10.76 -2.42 -7.98
C LEU A 71 10.33 -2.38 -6.52
N GLY A 72 9.13 -2.86 -6.22
CA GLY A 72 8.58 -2.81 -4.86
C GLY A 72 7.82 -4.06 -4.46
N VAL A 73 7.91 -4.40 -3.17
CA VAL A 73 7.06 -5.41 -2.53
C VAL A 73 6.57 -4.89 -1.19
N ASP A 74 5.28 -5.03 -0.91
CA ASP A 74 4.64 -4.55 0.30
C ASP A 74 3.85 -5.67 0.98
N TYR A 75 3.88 -5.68 2.30
CA TYR A 75 2.93 -6.41 3.11
C TYR A 75 1.83 -5.46 3.61
N SER A 76 0.60 -5.94 3.69
CA SER A 76 -0.52 -5.16 4.22
C SER A 76 -1.46 -6.01 5.07
N TYR A 77 -1.91 -5.44 6.19
CA TYR A 77 -3.09 -5.88 6.92
C TYR A 77 -4.29 -5.08 6.42
N ASN A 78 -5.37 -5.77 6.08
CA ASN A 78 -6.53 -5.21 5.44
C ASN A 78 -7.78 -5.66 6.17
N GLN A 79 -8.75 -4.77 6.33
CA GLN A 79 -10.00 -5.10 7.01
C GLN A 79 -11.17 -4.36 6.35
N ALA A 80 -12.33 -5.01 6.34
CA ALA A 80 -13.54 -4.39 5.81
C ALA A 80 -14.02 -3.23 6.69
N ILE A 81 -14.58 -2.20 6.07
CA ILE A 81 -15.28 -1.14 6.81
C ILE A 81 -16.71 -1.63 7.06
N ALA A 82 -17.09 -1.74 8.33
CA ALA A 82 -18.41 -2.20 8.75
C ALA A 82 -19.53 -1.40 8.09
N GLY A 83 -20.59 -2.08 7.65
CA GLY A 83 -21.73 -1.46 6.98
C GLY A 83 -21.48 -1.08 5.51
N THR A 84 -20.32 -1.39 4.95
CA THR A 84 -20.01 -1.19 3.53
C THR A 84 -19.95 -2.52 2.78
N ASN A 85 -20.16 -2.49 1.46
CA ASN A 85 -20.00 -3.66 0.60
C ASN A 85 -18.80 -3.46 -0.32
N GLY A 86 -17.67 -4.11 0.00
CA GLY A 86 -16.45 -4.11 -0.81
C GLY A 86 -15.43 -3.03 -0.49
N LEU A 87 -15.68 -2.12 0.48
CA LEU A 87 -14.72 -1.12 0.92
C LEU A 87 -13.90 -1.64 2.10
N ASN A 88 -12.58 -1.57 1.97
CA ASN A 88 -11.62 -1.99 2.98
C ASN A 88 -10.68 -0.83 3.32
N TRP A 89 -10.22 -0.78 4.56
CA TRP A 89 -9.02 -0.05 4.92
C TRP A 89 -7.84 -1.01 4.98
N TYR A 90 -6.64 -0.48 4.84
CA TYR A 90 -5.43 -1.26 5.03
C TYR A 90 -4.28 -0.41 5.55
N VAL A 91 -3.37 -1.06 6.26
CA VAL A 91 -2.08 -0.52 6.66
C VAL A 91 -1.00 -1.51 6.26
N GLY A 92 0.13 -1.02 5.79
CA GLY A 92 1.17 -1.87 5.24
C GLY A 92 2.55 -1.23 5.28
N VAL A 93 3.55 -2.01 4.93
CA VAL A 93 4.93 -1.57 4.79
C VAL A 93 5.67 -2.48 3.83
N GLY A 94 6.59 -1.91 3.07
CA GLY A 94 7.37 -2.68 2.10
C GLY A 94 8.67 -2.00 1.67
N PRO A 95 9.71 -2.78 1.32
CA PRO A 95 10.87 -2.24 0.65
C PRO A 95 10.59 -1.90 -0.82
N GLN A 96 11.23 -0.83 -1.30
CA GLN A 96 11.28 -0.47 -2.72
C GLN A 96 12.71 -0.11 -3.13
N LEU A 97 13.10 -0.50 -4.34
CA LEU A 97 14.36 -0.18 -4.98
C LEU A 97 14.09 0.70 -6.19
N ALA A 98 14.66 1.90 -6.24
CA ALA A 98 14.63 2.76 -7.41
C ALA A 98 15.99 2.71 -8.11
N PHE A 99 15.98 2.33 -9.39
CA PHE A 99 17.13 2.32 -10.28
C PHE A 99 17.03 3.54 -11.18
N VAL A 100 17.97 4.48 -11.02
CA VAL A 100 18.08 5.70 -11.84
C VAL A 100 19.21 5.49 -12.84
N ASP A 101 18.95 5.76 -14.12
CA ASP A 101 19.90 5.61 -15.24
C ASP A 101 20.22 6.98 -15.84
N GLY A 102 21.46 7.46 -15.72
CA GLY A 102 21.91 8.73 -16.31
C GLY A 102 21.27 10.02 -15.80
N GLY A 103 20.19 9.94 -15.02
CA GLY A 103 19.41 11.08 -14.51
C GLY A 103 19.75 11.49 -13.08
N ARG A 104 18.92 12.39 -12.54
CA ARG A 104 18.93 12.76 -11.12
C ARG A 104 17.72 12.17 -10.44
N TRP A 105 17.93 11.66 -9.24
CA TRP A 105 16.81 11.43 -8.35
C TRP A 105 16.32 12.76 -7.80
N TRP A 106 15.01 12.93 -7.65
CA TRP A 106 14.39 14.24 -7.45
C TRP A 106 14.81 14.99 -6.17
N TYR A 107 15.36 14.30 -5.17
CA TYR A 107 15.99 14.91 -3.98
C TYR A 107 17.52 14.69 -3.89
N ASP A 108 18.14 14.05 -4.89
CA ASP A 108 19.59 13.88 -4.96
C ASP A 108 20.17 14.79 -6.05
N ASN A 109 21.03 15.72 -5.65
CA ASN A 109 21.62 16.73 -6.55
C ASN A 109 22.75 16.18 -7.43
N ARG A 110 22.92 14.86 -7.52
CA ARG A 110 24.02 14.24 -8.24
C ARG A 110 23.49 13.42 -9.42
N ASP A 111 24.02 13.72 -10.61
CA ASP A 111 23.77 12.94 -11.81
C ASP A 111 24.43 11.55 -11.74
N GLY A 112 23.95 10.63 -12.59
CA GLY A 112 24.53 9.32 -12.85
C GLY A 112 23.81 8.16 -12.19
N ASP A 113 24.22 6.95 -12.57
CA ASP A 113 23.54 5.71 -12.21
C ASP A 113 23.56 5.47 -10.70
N ARG A 114 22.37 5.30 -10.12
CA ARG A 114 22.21 5.08 -8.68
C ARG A 114 21.08 4.12 -8.38
N THR A 115 21.21 3.45 -7.25
CA THR A 115 20.14 2.64 -6.68
C THR A 115 19.76 3.19 -5.32
N PHE A 116 18.49 3.56 -5.16
CA PHE A 116 17.94 3.99 -3.88
C PHE A 116 17.12 2.88 -3.26
N PHE A 117 17.30 2.68 -1.96
CA PHE A 117 16.47 1.77 -1.18
C PHE A 117 15.58 2.58 -0.25
N ALA A 118 14.27 2.35 -0.34
CA ALA A 118 13.27 2.98 0.49
C ALA A 118 12.46 1.94 1.26
N LEU A 119 12.09 2.29 2.49
CA LEU A 119 11.05 1.61 3.25
C LEU A 119 9.76 2.43 3.12
N ARG A 120 8.68 1.81 2.70
CA ARG A 120 7.45 2.52 2.31
C ARG A 120 6.30 2.06 3.18
N PRO A 121 6.02 2.72 4.32
CA PRO A 121 4.76 2.48 5.03
C PRO A 121 3.61 2.94 4.14
N ALA A 122 2.43 2.35 4.33
CA ALA A 122 1.24 2.68 3.56
C ALA A 122 0.01 2.65 4.47
N ALA A 123 -0.91 3.58 4.27
CA ALA A 123 -2.23 3.56 4.87
C ALA A 123 -3.24 4.02 3.81
N GLY A 124 -4.27 3.21 3.57
CA GLY A 124 -5.20 3.51 2.49
C GLY A 124 -6.51 2.78 2.54
N LEU A 125 -7.28 3.03 1.49
CA LEU A 125 -8.59 2.45 1.24
C LEU A 125 -8.55 1.67 -0.07
N GLU A 126 -9.21 0.52 -0.10
CA GLU A 126 -9.39 -0.30 -1.28
C GLU A 126 -10.87 -0.66 -1.46
N PHE A 127 -11.44 -0.33 -2.61
CA PHE A 127 -12.81 -0.62 -2.97
C PHE A 127 -12.88 -1.67 -4.08
N LYS A 128 -13.49 -2.82 -3.80
CA LYS A 128 -13.81 -3.87 -4.76
C LYS A 128 -15.28 -3.72 -5.17
N ILE A 129 -15.56 -3.57 -6.47
CA ILE A 129 -16.93 -3.48 -6.98
C ILE A 129 -17.64 -4.83 -6.78
N PRO A 130 -18.73 -4.92 -5.98
CA PRO A 130 -19.36 -6.21 -5.68
C PRO A 130 -19.78 -6.99 -6.94
N SER A 131 -20.33 -6.30 -7.94
CA SER A 131 -20.86 -6.86 -9.19
C SER A 131 -19.85 -7.00 -10.32
N ALA A 132 -18.61 -6.51 -10.18
CA ALA A 132 -17.61 -6.54 -11.25
C ALA A 132 -16.26 -7.07 -10.75
N PRO A 133 -15.42 -7.66 -11.63
CA PRO A 133 -14.09 -8.11 -11.27
C PRO A 133 -13.08 -6.94 -11.22
N LEU A 134 -13.46 -5.82 -10.60
CA LEU A 134 -12.69 -4.60 -10.57
C LEU A 134 -12.49 -4.10 -9.14
N ALA A 135 -11.29 -3.63 -8.84
CA ALA A 135 -10.96 -3.00 -7.57
C ALA A 135 -10.08 -1.76 -7.78
N PHE A 136 -10.21 -0.82 -6.85
CA PHE A 136 -9.48 0.44 -6.86
C PHE A 136 -8.88 0.68 -5.49
N HIS A 137 -7.72 1.33 -5.42
CA HIS A 137 -7.23 1.84 -4.14
C HIS A 137 -6.70 3.25 -4.25
N PHE A 138 -6.67 3.89 -3.08
CA PHE A 138 -5.95 5.11 -2.83
C PHE A 138 -5.27 4.98 -1.46
N ASP A 139 -3.99 5.31 -1.39
CA ASP A 139 -3.21 5.29 -0.15
C ASP A 139 -2.24 6.44 -0.05
N TRP A 140 -2.03 6.84 1.19
CA TRP A 140 -0.86 7.59 1.58
C TRP A 140 0.30 6.61 1.76
N LYS A 141 1.41 6.86 1.05
CA LYS A 141 2.57 5.98 1.02
C LYS A 141 3.82 6.86 0.92
N PRO A 142 4.36 7.36 2.05
CA PRO A 142 5.52 8.25 2.05
C PRO A 142 6.80 7.53 1.61
N TRP A 143 7.77 8.26 1.07
CA TRP A 143 9.05 7.72 0.61
C TRP A 143 10.11 7.90 1.67
N TRP A 144 10.39 6.84 2.45
CA TRP A 144 11.50 6.85 3.40
C TRP A 144 12.72 6.20 2.77
N ASN A 145 13.55 7.02 2.14
CA ASN A 145 14.84 6.62 1.61
C ASN A 145 15.85 6.38 2.73
N LEU A 146 16.59 5.29 2.64
CA LEU A 146 17.58 4.87 3.65
C LEU A 146 19.02 4.86 3.12
N THR A 147 19.21 5.05 1.81
CA THR A 147 20.52 5.06 1.13
C THR A 147 20.94 6.46 0.74
N HIS A 148 22.25 6.71 0.61
CA HIS A 148 22.76 7.98 0.07
C HIS A 148 22.29 9.25 0.81
N ASN A 149 22.20 9.15 2.15
CA ASN A 149 21.55 10.06 3.11
C ASN A 149 20.05 9.80 3.25
N SER A 150 19.63 9.50 4.48
CA SER A 150 18.22 9.23 4.78
C SER A 150 17.39 10.47 4.51
N ASN A 151 16.30 10.30 3.75
CA ASN A 151 15.34 11.34 3.45
C ASN A 151 13.93 10.75 3.62
N PHE A 152 13.03 11.50 4.25
CA PHE A 152 11.65 11.11 4.43
C PHE A 152 10.76 12.11 3.70
N GLU A 153 10.16 11.67 2.60
CA GLU A 153 9.17 12.46 1.86
C GLU A 153 7.76 12.01 2.24
N PRO A 154 7.01 12.80 3.04
CA PRO A 154 5.64 12.47 3.41
C PRO A 154 4.62 12.60 2.28
N ALA A 155 4.83 13.50 1.31
CA ALA A 155 3.85 13.88 0.29
C ALA A 155 3.85 12.93 -0.92
N ARG A 156 3.71 11.63 -0.66
CA ARG A 156 3.60 10.59 -1.68
C ARG A 156 2.33 9.76 -1.47
N PHE A 157 1.65 9.48 -2.57
CA PHE A 157 0.36 8.80 -2.60
C PHE A 157 0.32 7.82 -3.76
N THR A 158 -0.44 6.75 -3.63
CA THR A 158 -0.67 5.84 -4.76
C THR A 158 -2.14 5.66 -5.08
N LEU A 159 -2.39 5.47 -6.37
CA LEU A 159 -3.68 5.13 -6.95
C LEU A 159 -3.50 3.80 -7.68
N GLY A 160 -4.46 2.91 -7.55
CA GLY A 160 -4.41 1.63 -8.26
C GLY A 160 -5.72 1.20 -8.85
N PHE A 161 -5.62 0.57 -10.01
CA PHE A 161 -6.73 0.03 -10.79
C PHE A 161 -6.44 -1.44 -11.05
N LYS A 162 -7.30 -2.35 -10.57
CA LYS A 162 -7.03 -3.79 -10.56
C LYS A 162 -8.19 -4.59 -11.12
N PHE A 163 -7.85 -5.61 -11.88
CA PHE A 163 -8.73 -6.71 -12.25
C PHE A 163 -8.57 -7.85 -11.24
N THR A 164 -9.69 -8.24 -10.61
CA THR A 164 -9.70 -9.28 -9.58
C THR A 164 -9.91 -10.66 -10.19
N LEU A 165 -9.03 -11.60 -9.86
CA LEU A 165 -9.12 -12.99 -10.29
C LEU A 165 -10.02 -13.79 -9.33
N LYS A 166 -10.76 -14.75 -9.89
CA LYS A 166 -11.56 -15.71 -9.13
C LYS A 166 -10.68 -16.74 -8.43
#